data_AF-A0A9E1WBS6-F1
#
_entry.id   AF-A0A9E1WBS6-F1
#
_cell.length_a   1.000
_cell.length_b   1.000
_cell.length_c   1.000
_cell.angle_alpha   90.00
_cell.angle_beta   90.00
_cell.angle_gamma   90.00
#
_symmetry.space_group_name_H-M   'P 1'
#
loop_
_entity.id
_entity.type
_entity.pdbx_description
1 polymer ?
#
loop_
_entity_poly.entity_id
_entity_poly.type
_entity_poly.pdbx_seq_one_letter_code
_entity_poly.pdbx_strand_id
1 'polypeptide(L)'
;MLRFLLVRILQALPVIFVVITATFFLVRSAPGGPFDQEKVVIPEVRAALEAQYRLDLPLHEQYFAYLGDLAQGDLGPSFKYPGRSVNEILFAGLPVTAELGLY
;
A
#
# COMPACT_ATOMS: atom_id res chain seq x y z
N MET A 1 1.51 -19.95 27.03
CA MET A 1 2.22 -19.09 26.06
C MET A 1 1.53 -19.05 24.69
N LEU A 2 1.22 -20.18 24.04
CA LEU A 2 0.56 -20.18 22.72
C LEU A 2 -0.80 -19.46 22.69
N ARG A 3 -1.69 -19.73 23.67
CA ARG A 3 -2.98 -19.01 23.81
C ARG A 3 -2.80 -17.50 23.96
N PHE A 4 -1.79 -17.07 24.70
CA PHE A 4 -1.49 -15.65 24.90
C PHE A 4 -1.00 -14.99 23.61
N LEU A 5 -0.10 -15.64 22.86
CA LEU A 5 0.35 -15.17 21.54
C LEU A 5 -0.82 -15.06 20.55
N LEU A 6 -1.67 -16.09 20.48
CA LEU A 6 -2.84 -16.09 19.58
C LEU A 6 -3.81 -14.96 19.92
N VAL A 7 -4.15 -14.77 21.19
CA VAL A 7 -5.02 -13.67 21.63
C VAL A 7 -4.42 -12.32 21.27
N ARG A 8 -3.11 -12.15 21.42
CA ARG A 8 -2.42 -10.89 21.10
C ARG A 8 -2.42 -10.59 19.59
N ILE A 9 -2.21 -11.60 18.75
CA ILE A 9 -2.32 -11.45 17.29
C ILE A 9 -3.76 -11.12 16.88
N LEU A 10 -4.74 -11.82 17.45
CA LEU A 10 -6.16 -11.56 17.21
C LEU A 10 -6.58 -10.14 17.64
N GLN A 11 -6.03 -9.62 18.73
CA GLN A 11 -6.25 -8.24 19.18
C GLN A 11 -5.58 -7.20 18.27
N ALA A 12 -4.47 -7.54 17.61
CA ALA A 12 -3.79 -6.66 16.67
C ALA A 12 -4.55 -6.53 15.33
N LEU A 13 -5.23 -7.59 14.88
CA LEU A 13 -6.01 -7.59 13.64
C LEU A 13 -7.00 -6.41 13.51
N PRO A 14 -7.90 -6.12 14.48
CA PRO A 14 -8.82 -5.00 14.36
C PRO A 14 -8.09 -3.65 14.33
N VAL A 15 -6.99 -3.50 15.08
CA VAL A 15 -6.20 -2.26 15.08
C VAL A 15 -5.57 -2.03 13.71
N ILE A 16 -4.92 -3.06 13.16
CA ILE A 16 -4.29 -3.02 11.83
C ILE A 16 -5.36 -2.73 10.77
N PHE A 17 -6.51 -3.40 10.83
CA PHE A 17 -7.62 -3.18 9.90
C PHE A 17 -8.12 -1.73 9.93
N VAL A 18 -8.29 -1.15 11.12
CA VAL A 18 -8.70 0.25 11.27
C VAL A 18 -7.65 1.19 10.69
N VAL A 19 -6.36 0.95 10.97
CA VAL A 19 -5.27 1.79 10.45
C VAL A 19 -5.18 1.72 8.93
N ILE A 20 -5.25 0.54 8.34
CA ILE A 20 -5.27 0.33 6.87
C ILE A 20 -6.44 1.10 6.26
N THR A 21 -7.63 0.90 6.80
CA THR A 21 -8.86 1.52 6.29
C THR A 21 -8.81 3.05 6.38
N ALA A 22 -8.43 3.57 7.55
CA ALA A 22 -8.29 5.01 7.76
C ALA A 22 -7.25 5.62 6.82
N THR A 23 -6.10 4.96 6.66
CA THR A 23 -5.01 5.43 5.80
C THR A 23 -5.43 5.43 4.32
N PHE A 24 -6.11 4.39 3.87
CA PHE A 24 -6.62 4.30 2.50
C PHE A 24 -7.53 5.48 2.16
N PHE A 25 -8.54 5.74 2.99
CA PHE A 25 -9.46 6.85 2.75
C PHE A 25 -8.78 8.21 2.92
N LEU A 26 -7.84 8.36 3.87
CA LEU A 26 -7.08 9.59 4.05
C LEU A 26 -6.29 9.93 2.80
N VAL A 27 -5.52 8.98 2.26
CA VAL A 27 -4.73 9.17 1.04
C VAL A 27 -5.63 9.51 -0.15
N ARG A 28 -6.77 8.83 -0.29
CA ARG A 28 -7.71 9.06 -1.40
C ARG A 28 -8.52 10.35 -1.27
N SER A 29 -8.63 10.91 -0.06
CA SER A 29 -9.27 12.20 0.20
C SER A 29 -8.36 13.40 -0.06
N ALA A 30 -7.04 13.18 -0.13
CA ALA A 30 -6.10 14.23 -0.41
C ALA A 30 -6.34 14.81 -1.81
N PRO A 31 -6.18 16.14 -2.00
CA PRO A 31 -6.34 16.75 -3.31
C PRO A 31 -5.20 16.31 -4.24
N GLY A 32 -5.58 15.82 -5.43
CA GLY A 32 -4.66 15.31 -6.45
C GLY A 32 -4.47 13.80 -6.44
N GLY A 33 -3.74 13.29 -7.43
CA GLY A 33 -3.43 11.89 -7.65
C GLY A 33 -1.92 11.64 -7.77
N PRO A 34 -1.48 10.37 -7.66
CA PRO A 34 -0.08 9.99 -7.69
C PRO A 34 0.65 10.42 -8.97
N PHE A 35 -0.09 10.65 -10.06
CA PHE A 35 0.44 11.04 -11.37
C PHE A 35 0.22 12.51 -11.73
N ASP A 36 -0.36 13.33 -10.84
CA ASP A 36 -0.63 14.74 -11.13
C ASP A 36 0.64 15.62 -11.07
N GLN A 37 1.74 15.12 -10.50
CA GLN A 37 3.00 15.86 -10.38
C GLN A 37 3.97 15.64 -11.55
N GLU A 38 3.75 14.60 -12.37
CA GLU A 38 4.60 14.34 -13.54
C GLU A 38 4.19 15.25 -14.70
N LYS A 39 5.16 16.01 -15.22
CA LYS A 39 4.99 16.94 -16.34
C LYS A 39 4.25 16.29 -17.51
N VAL A 40 3.08 16.83 -17.82
CA VAL A 40 2.32 16.64 -19.07
C VAL A 40 2.37 15.19 -19.55
N VAL A 41 1.86 14.28 -18.73
CA VAL A 41 1.53 12.95 -19.19
C VAL A 41 0.40 13.13 -20.22
N ILE A 42 0.64 12.70 -21.47
CA ILE A 42 -0.38 12.67 -22.51
C ILE A 42 -1.63 11.98 -21.96
N PRO A 43 -2.86 12.47 -22.20
CA PRO A 43 -4.07 11.92 -21.61
C PRO A 43 -4.22 10.40 -21.78
N GLU A 44 -3.78 9.86 -22.93
CA GLU A 44 -3.79 8.41 -23.17
C GLU A 44 -2.84 7.64 -22.24
N VAL A 45 -1.65 8.20 -21.96
CA VAL A 45 -0.67 7.58 -21.07
C VAL A 45 -1.16 7.63 -19.62
N ARG A 46 -1.82 8.73 -19.23
CA ARG A 46 -2.44 8.86 -17.91
C ARG A 46 -3.52 7.80 -17.70
N ALA A 47 -4.42 7.62 -18.67
CA ALA A 47 -5.47 6.60 -18.59
C ALA A 47 -4.89 5.18 -18.50
N ALA A 48 -3.83 4.89 -19.25
CA ALA A 48 -3.14 3.60 -19.18
C ALA A 48 -2.49 3.36 -17.81
N LEU A 49 -1.88 4.39 -17.20
CA LEU A 49 -1.32 4.31 -15.85
C LEU A 49 -2.43 4.15 -14.80
N GLU A 50 -3.52 4.92 -14.89
CA GLU A 50 -4.65 4.79 -13.97
C GLU A 50 -5.23 3.38 -14.01
N ALA A 51 -5.41 2.79 -15.20
CA ALA A 51 -5.85 1.40 -15.37
C ALA A 51 -4.83 0.39 -14.82
N GLN A 52 -3.54 0.57 -15.09
CA GLN A 52 -2.47 -0.31 -14.59
C GLN A 52 -2.46 -0.37 -13.06
N TYR A 53 -2.72 0.77 -12.39
CA TYR A 53 -2.72 0.89 -10.94
C TYR A 53 -4.11 0.76 -10.30
N ARG A 54 -5.14 0.36 -11.08
CA ARG A 54 -6.54 0.22 -10.64
C ARG A 54 -7.15 1.51 -10.09
N LEU A 55 -6.63 2.68 -10.45
CA LEU A 55 -7.09 3.98 -9.97
C LEU A 55 -8.35 4.46 -10.70
N ASP A 56 -8.69 3.84 -11.81
CA ASP A 56 -9.89 4.02 -12.63
C ASP A 56 -11.13 3.29 -12.08
N LEU A 57 -10.94 2.31 -11.19
CA LEU A 57 -12.04 1.57 -10.59
C LEU A 57 -12.84 2.39 -9.56
N PRO A 58 -14.10 2.03 -9.25
CA PRO A 58 -14.83 2.57 -8.11
C PRO A 58 -14.07 2.37 -6.79
N LEU A 59 -14.19 3.32 -5.85
CA LEU A 59 -13.42 3.31 -4.58
C LEU A 59 -13.55 2.03 -3.76
N HIS A 60 -14.73 1.42 -3.76
CA HIS A 60 -14.96 0.17 -3.03
C HIS A 60 -14.22 -1.00 -3.66
N GLU A 61 -14.17 -1.08 -4.99
CA GLU A 61 -13.40 -2.10 -5.72
C GLU A 61 -11.89 -1.91 -5.48
N GLN A 62 -11.40 -0.67 -5.52
CA GLN A 62 -10.00 -0.36 -5.17
C GLN A 62 -9.66 -0.84 -3.76
N TYR A 63 -10.53 -0.57 -2.79
CA TYR A 63 -10.33 -0.95 -1.40
C TYR A 63 -10.31 -2.47 -1.20
N PHE A 64 -11.27 -3.20 -1.77
CA PHE A 64 -11.32 -4.67 -1.62
C PHE A 64 -10.19 -5.36 -2.38
N ALA A 65 -9.80 -4.85 -3.55
CA ALA A 65 -8.64 -5.35 -4.28
C ALA A 65 -7.36 -5.14 -3.45
N TYR A 66 -7.17 -3.94 -2.88
CA TYR A 66 -6.05 -3.63 -2.00
C TYR A 66 -6.00 -4.52 -0.76
N LEU A 67 -7.13 -4.76 -0.09
CA LEU A 67 -7.19 -5.70 1.04
C LEU A 67 -6.87 -7.14 0.63
N GLY A 68 -7.29 -7.56 -0.57
CA GLY A 68 -6.99 -8.87 -1.12
C GLY A 68 -5.49 -9.07 -1.36
N ASP A 69 -4.83 -8.07 -1.93
CA ASP A 69 -3.38 -8.07 -2.15
C ASP A 69 -2.63 -8.10 -0.80
N LEU A 70 -3.04 -7.27 0.16
CA LEU A 70 -2.46 -7.23 1.51
C LEU A 70 -2.60 -8.57 2.25
N ALA A 71 -3.74 -9.24 2.12
CA ALA A 71 -3.97 -10.55 2.73
C ALA A 71 -3.05 -11.64 2.17
N GLN A 72 -2.56 -11.47 0.94
CA GLN A 72 -1.57 -12.34 0.30
C GLN A 72 -0.13 -11.91 0.60
N GLY A 73 0.06 -10.80 1.31
CA GLY A 73 1.37 -10.22 1.62
C GLY A 73 1.93 -9.33 0.50
N ASP A 74 1.12 -8.98 -0.50
CA ASP A 74 1.49 -8.04 -1.56
C ASP A 74 1.10 -6.61 -1.14
N LEU A 75 2.10 -5.74 -1.01
CA LEU A 75 1.91 -4.33 -0.66
C LEU A 75 1.69 -3.45 -1.90
N GLY A 76 1.74 -4.05 -3.09
CA GLY A 76 1.49 -3.42 -4.37
C GLY A 76 2.70 -2.69 -4.96
N PRO A 77 2.51 -2.10 -6.15
CA PRO A 77 3.55 -1.34 -6.85
C PRO A 77 3.84 0.00 -6.17
N SER A 78 5.06 0.50 -6.32
CA SER A 78 5.42 1.85 -5.87
C SER A 78 4.88 2.90 -6.85
N PHE A 79 4.19 3.91 -6.33
CA PHE A 79 3.85 5.11 -7.08
C PHE A 79 5.03 6.07 -7.27
N LYS A 80 6.10 5.90 -6.46
CA LYS A 80 7.28 6.79 -6.48
C LYS A 80 8.43 6.22 -7.31
N TYR A 81 8.59 4.90 -7.31
CA TYR A 81 9.66 4.21 -8.02
C TYR A 81 9.04 3.27 -9.07
N PRO A 82 8.83 3.75 -10.31
CA PRO A 82 8.24 2.94 -11.37
C PRO A 82 8.97 1.62 -11.57
N GLY A 83 8.22 0.53 -11.76
CA GLY A 83 8.75 -0.82 -11.97
C GLY A 83 9.24 -1.52 -10.70
N ARG A 84 9.08 -0.94 -9.51
CA ARG A 84 9.40 -1.59 -8.23
C ARG A 84 8.16 -1.80 -7.37
N SER A 85 8.14 -2.89 -6.61
CA SER A 85 7.11 -3.12 -5.58
C SER A 85 7.49 -2.47 -4.25
N VAL A 86 6.48 -2.17 -3.43
CA VAL A 86 6.71 -1.70 -2.06
C VAL A 86 7.43 -2.78 -1.24
N ASN A 87 7.10 -4.06 -1.45
CA ASN A 87 7.80 -5.20 -0.85
C ASN A 87 9.31 -5.15 -1.11
N GLU A 88 9.72 -5.01 -2.37
CA GLU A 88 11.15 -4.92 -2.74
C GLU A 88 11.86 -3.77 -2.04
N ILE A 89 11.21 -2.61 -1.95
CA ILE A 89 11.79 -1.43 -1.31
C ILE A 89 11.99 -1.70 0.19
N LEU A 90 10.98 -2.28 0.86
CA LEU A 90 11.06 -2.60 2.29
C LEU A 90 12.10 -3.70 2.58
N PHE A 91 12.12 -4.77 1.79
CA PHE A 91 13.09 -5.86 1.98
C PHE A 91 14.53 -5.43 1.70
N ALA A 92 14.74 -4.47 0.80
CA ALA A 92 16.05 -3.89 0.59
C ALA A 92 16.52 -3.03 1.78
N GLY A 93 15.61 -2.34 2.47
CA GLY A 93 15.94 -1.48 3.62
C GLY A 93 15.99 -2.21 4.97
N LEU A 94 15.25 -3.31 5.10
CA LEU A 94 15.07 -4.07 6.35
C LEU A 94 16.39 -4.45 7.04
N PRO A 95 17.42 -5.00 6.37
CA PRO A 95 18.67 -5.38 7.02
C PRO A 95 19.39 -4.21 7.69
N VAL A 96 19.42 -3.05 7.02
CA VAL A 96 20.08 -1.84 7.53
C VAL A 96 19.31 -1.29 8.73
N THR A 97 17.98 -1.25 8.66
CA THR A 97 17.14 -0.84 9.79
C THR A 97 17.28 -1.79 10.99
N ALA A 98 17.38 -3.10 10.74
CA ALA A 98 17.59 -4.08 11.79
C ALA A 98 18.96 -3.92 12.46
N GLU A 99 20.02 -3.68 11.69
CA GLU A 99 21.36 -3.39 12.22
C GLU A 99 21.34 -2.15 13.13
N LEU A 100 20.74 -1.04 12.68
CA LEU A 100 20.62 0.18 13.47
C LEU A 100 19.77 0.00 14.74
N GLY A 101 18.73 -0.84 14.69
CA GLY A 101 17.86 -1.09 15.84
C GLY A 101 18.47 -2.02 16.90
N LEU A 102 19.52 -2.76 16.54
CA LEU A 102 20.25 -3.66 17.44
C LEU A 102 21.48 -2.99 18.07
N TYR A 103 21.89 -1.82 17.57
CA TYR A 103 22.98 -1.00 18.10
C TYR A 103 22.50 -0.12 19.26
#